data_AF-A0A2N8LDR2-F1
#
_entry.id   AF-A0A2N8LDR2-F1
#
_cell.length_a   1.000
_cell.length_b   1.000
_cell.length_c   1.000
_cell.angle_alpha   90.00
_cell.angle_beta   90.00
_cell.angle_gamma   90.00
#
_symmetry.space_group_name_H-M   'P 1'
#
loop_
_entity.id
_entity.type
_entity.pdbx_description
1 polymer ?
#
loop_
_entity_poly.entity_id
_entity_poly.type
_entity_poly.pdbx_seq_one_letter_code
_entity_poly.pdbx_strand_id
1 'polypeptide(L)'
;MKLLIAGGSGFLGRQLIATALEKGHQVTYLARHQAKGLVFASQQVTFFEADLLKDNHLDLSSYGFDLMIDFVGAIKPSQLDKLNVRATKSAIKICQESHIKHFVYISASGGYPAYVRSKRRAEELVKLSEINYLIVRPGLLFAEERPKTIFQAWVLRCILGLPFIRSKLKHLAPVSTIEVANKIFAAIEDEIPNTLLTFESQKNP
;
A
#
# COMPACT_ATOMS: atom_id res chain seq x y z
N MET A 1 -10.69 -5.54 -12.93
CA MET A 1 -10.56 -4.09 -12.75
C MET A 1 -9.33 -3.56 -13.48
N LYS A 2 -9.34 -2.27 -13.82
CA LYS A 2 -8.18 -1.47 -14.22
C LYS A 2 -7.65 -0.72 -13.01
N LEU A 3 -6.45 -1.08 -12.56
CA LEU A 3 -5.83 -0.58 -11.34
C LEU A 3 -4.76 0.46 -11.68
N LEU A 4 -4.76 1.59 -10.98
CA LEU A 4 -3.65 2.54 -10.99
C LEU A 4 -2.86 2.40 -9.69
N ILE A 5 -1.56 2.11 -9.78
CA ILE A 5 -0.74 1.80 -8.60
C ILE A 5 0.40 2.81 -8.47
N ALA A 6 0.35 3.64 -7.45
CA ALA A 6 1.49 4.46 -7.05
C ALA A 6 2.46 3.65 -6.19
N GLY A 7 3.75 3.65 -6.54
CA GLY A 7 4.76 2.89 -5.81
C GLY A 7 4.77 1.38 -6.13
N GLY A 8 4.23 0.98 -7.28
CA GLY A 8 4.17 -0.42 -7.74
C GLY A 8 5.54 -1.11 -7.89
N SER A 9 6.62 -0.34 -8.09
CA SER A 9 7.99 -0.85 -8.16
C SER A 9 8.60 -1.25 -6.82
N GLY A 10 7.94 -0.89 -5.71
CA GLY A 10 8.37 -1.11 -4.33
C GLY A 10 8.15 -2.53 -3.82
N PHE A 11 8.38 -2.70 -2.51
CA PHE A 11 8.34 -4.02 -1.86
C PHE A 11 6.97 -4.68 -1.91
N LEU A 12 5.96 -4.04 -1.33
CA LEU A 12 4.57 -4.54 -1.34
C LEU A 12 3.92 -4.36 -2.71
N GLY A 13 4.26 -3.28 -3.43
CA GLY A 13 3.73 -3.00 -4.76
C GLY A 13 3.96 -4.14 -5.75
N ARG A 14 5.17 -4.69 -5.81
CA ARG A 14 5.50 -5.84 -6.68
C ARG A 14 4.61 -7.06 -6.40
N GLN A 15 4.43 -7.37 -5.12
CA GLN A 15 3.57 -8.48 -4.71
C GLN A 15 2.12 -8.22 -5.09
N LEU A 16 1.63 -7.00 -4.88
CA LEU A 16 0.26 -6.66 -5.25
C LEU A 16 0.05 -6.75 -6.77
N ILE A 17 1.01 -6.29 -7.59
CA ILE A 17 0.92 -6.43 -9.05
C ILE A 17 0.84 -7.92 -9.43
N ALA A 18 1.70 -8.76 -8.86
CA ALA A 18 1.66 -10.21 -9.15
C ALA A 18 0.27 -10.80 -8.82
N THR A 19 -0.25 -10.54 -7.62
CA THR A 19 -1.59 -11.00 -7.20
C THR A 19 -2.70 -10.41 -8.06
N ALA A 20 -2.57 -9.16 -8.53
CA ALA A 20 -3.54 -8.54 -9.43
C ALA A 20 -3.62 -9.27 -10.78
N LEU A 21 -2.46 -9.66 -11.33
CA LEU A 21 -2.38 -10.39 -12.59
C LEU A 21 -2.95 -11.80 -12.46
N GLU A 22 -2.66 -12.50 -11.36
CA GLU A 22 -3.24 -13.81 -11.04
C GLU A 22 -4.78 -13.74 -10.97
N LYS A 23 -5.32 -12.62 -10.47
CA LYS A 23 -6.77 -12.34 -10.42
C LYS A 23 -7.33 -11.76 -11.72
N GLY A 24 -6.55 -11.69 -12.80
CA GLY A 24 -7.01 -11.24 -14.11
C GLY A 24 -7.25 -9.73 -14.22
N HIS A 25 -6.66 -8.92 -13.35
CA HIS A 25 -6.77 -7.46 -13.42
C HIS A 25 -5.73 -6.85 -14.35
N GLN A 26 -6.03 -5.65 -14.87
CA GLN A 26 -5.08 -4.83 -15.62
C GLN A 26 -4.45 -3.81 -14.69
N VAL A 27 -3.15 -3.60 -14.82
CA VAL A 27 -2.39 -2.72 -13.93
C VAL A 27 -1.69 -1.65 -14.74
N THR A 28 -1.84 -0.41 -14.32
CA THR A 28 -0.92 0.67 -14.65
C THR A 28 -0.20 1.10 -13.38
N TYR A 29 1.12 1.18 -13.40
CA TYR A 29 1.88 1.66 -12.25
C TYR A 29 2.59 2.97 -12.54
N LEU A 30 2.55 3.86 -11.54
CA LEU A 30 3.25 5.14 -11.52
C LEU A 30 4.61 4.96 -10.84
N ALA A 31 5.67 5.30 -11.54
CA ALA A 31 7.01 5.35 -10.96
C ALA A 31 7.90 6.35 -11.70
N ARG A 32 9.01 6.76 -11.07
CA ARG A 32 10.00 7.64 -11.70
C ARG A 32 10.81 6.95 -12.80
N HIS A 33 10.92 5.63 -12.73
CA HIS A 33 11.63 4.82 -13.71
C HIS A 33 10.92 3.48 -13.88
N GLN A 34 11.00 2.91 -15.08
CA GLN A 34 10.44 1.60 -15.38
C GLN A 34 11.11 0.54 -14.51
N ALA A 35 10.29 -0.27 -13.84
CA ALA A 35 10.76 -1.36 -13.00
C ALA A 35 11.15 -2.58 -13.85
N LYS A 36 12.15 -3.32 -13.38
CA LYS A 36 12.57 -4.60 -13.95
C LYS A 36 11.99 -5.78 -13.16
N GLY A 37 11.70 -6.87 -13.87
CA GLY A 37 11.20 -8.13 -13.32
C GLY A 37 10.12 -8.74 -14.20
N LEU A 38 9.90 -10.06 -14.09
CA LEU A 38 8.94 -10.81 -14.91
C LEU A 38 7.53 -10.23 -14.84
N VAL A 39 7.09 -9.80 -13.65
CA VAL A 39 5.77 -9.20 -13.46
C VAL A 39 5.57 -7.94 -14.31
N PHE A 40 6.62 -7.14 -14.51
CA PHE A 40 6.55 -5.90 -15.29
C PHE A 40 6.68 -6.13 -16.81
N ALA A 41 6.98 -7.36 -17.24
CA ALA A 41 7.02 -7.74 -18.64
C ALA A 41 5.67 -8.26 -19.16
N SER A 42 4.68 -8.44 -18.29
CA SER A 42 3.33 -8.84 -18.68
C SER A 42 2.66 -7.75 -19.52
N GLN A 43 1.93 -8.17 -20.56
CA GLN A 43 1.14 -7.26 -21.41
C GLN A 43 -0.01 -6.58 -20.64
N GLN A 44 -0.39 -7.12 -19.48
CA GLN A 44 -1.41 -6.55 -18.59
C GLN A 44 -0.84 -5.47 -17.67
N VAL A 45 0.48 -5.20 -17.71
CA VAL A 45 1.15 -4.19 -16.89
C VAL A 45 1.66 -3.05 -17.77
N THR A 46 1.10 -1.86 -17.55
CA THR A 46 1.54 -0.62 -18.20
C THR A 46 2.35 0.24 -17.23
N PHE A 47 3.43 0.84 -17.71
CA PHE A 47 4.24 1.79 -16.96
C PHE A 47 3.90 3.22 -17.37
N PHE A 48 3.65 4.10 -16.39
CA PHE A 48 3.68 5.55 -16.59
C PHE A 48 4.74 6.22 -15.72
N GLU A 49 5.53 7.06 -16.39
CA GLU A 49 6.53 7.87 -15.72
C GLU A 49 5.86 9.02 -14.96
N ALA A 50 6.01 9.01 -13.64
CA ALA A 50 5.43 10.04 -12.78
C ALA A 50 6.26 10.19 -11.50
N ASP A 51 6.38 11.44 -11.04
CA ASP A 51 6.88 11.78 -9.71
C ASP A 51 5.77 12.49 -8.94
N LEU A 52 5.20 11.83 -7.94
CA LEU A 52 4.12 12.39 -7.12
C LEU A 52 4.54 13.63 -6.31
N LEU A 53 5.84 13.95 -6.23
CA LEU A 53 6.33 15.15 -5.58
C LEU A 53 6.48 16.33 -6.53
N LYS A 54 6.35 16.11 -7.84
CA LYS A 54 6.37 17.16 -8.85
C LYS A 54 4.94 17.47 -9.28
N ASP A 55 4.70 18.72 -9.67
CA ASP A 55 3.43 19.12 -10.25
C ASP A 55 3.39 18.66 -11.70
N ASN A 56 3.14 17.36 -11.87
CA ASN A 56 2.90 16.76 -13.16
C ASN A 56 1.38 16.63 -13.29
N HIS A 57 0.76 17.48 -14.10
CA HIS A 57 -0.63 17.26 -14.50
C HIS A 57 -0.69 15.94 -15.28
N LEU A 58 -1.25 14.92 -14.62
CA LEU A 58 -1.46 13.58 -15.17
C LEU A 58 -2.97 13.38 -15.26
N ASP A 59 -3.54 13.88 -16.35
CA ASP A 59 -4.91 13.56 -16.69
C ASP A 59 -4.95 12.14 -17.26
N LEU A 60 -5.49 11.21 -16.47
CA LEU A 60 -5.63 9.81 -16.83
C LEU A 60 -7.11 9.43 -17.02
N SER A 61 -8.00 10.41 -17.19
CA SER A 61 -9.44 10.21 -17.35
C SER A 61 -9.79 9.27 -18.52
N SER A 62 -9.05 9.36 -19.62
CA SER A 62 -9.26 8.54 -20.83
C SER A 62 -8.97 7.04 -20.64
N TYR A 63 -8.23 6.66 -19.59
CA TYR A 63 -7.88 5.26 -19.33
C TYR A 63 -8.98 4.50 -18.58
N GLY A 64 -9.85 5.21 -17.87
CA GLY A 64 -10.98 4.66 -17.12
C GLY A 64 -10.56 3.70 -16.00
N PHE A 65 -9.74 4.16 -15.06
CA PHE A 65 -9.31 3.36 -13.91
C PHE A 65 -10.44 3.19 -12.88
N ASP A 66 -10.58 1.97 -12.35
CA ASP A 66 -11.61 1.64 -11.35
C ASP A 66 -11.15 2.01 -9.92
N LEU A 67 -9.83 1.89 -9.67
CA LEU A 67 -9.23 1.98 -8.35
C LEU A 67 -7.77 2.46 -8.41
N MET A 68 -7.42 3.40 -7.52
CA MET A 68 -6.04 3.79 -7.23
C MET A 68 -5.55 3.10 -5.95
N ILE A 69 -4.31 2.61 -5.94
CA ILE A 69 -3.66 2.04 -4.76
C ILE A 69 -2.34 2.77 -4.50
N ASP A 70 -2.23 3.41 -3.34
CA ASP A 70 -1.05 4.18 -2.92
C ASP A 70 -0.15 3.37 -1.98
N PHE A 71 0.96 2.85 -2.52
CA PHE A 71 2.05 2.24 -1.77
C PHE A 71 3.21 3.22 -1.48
N VAL A 72 3.10 4.48 -1.90
CA VAL A 72 4.19 5.43 -1.69
C VAL A 72 4.31 5.72 -0.20
N GLY A 73 5.55 5.60 0.29
CA GLY A 73 5.84 5.87 1.68
C GLY A 73 7.29 5.66 2.03
N ALA A 74 7.68 6.23 3.16
CA ALA A 74 9.00 6.08 3.74
C ALA A 74 8.93 5.89 5.24
N ILE A 75 9.97 5.24 5.75
CA ILE A 75 10.21 5.03 7.18
C ILE A 75 11.34 5.97 7.65
N LYS A 76 12.08 6.64 6.76
CA LYS A 76 13.17 7.55 7.15
C LYS A 76 12.58 8.89 7.63
N PRO A 77 12.98 9.41 8.82
CA PRO A 77 12.46 10.65 9.38
C PRO A 77 12.49 11.85 8.42
N SER A 78 13.60 12.03 7.68
CA SER A 78 13.77 13.14 6.72
C SER A 78 12.85 13.09 5.50
N GLN A 79 12.16 11.98 5.28
CA GLN A 79 11.31 11.75 4.11
C GLN A 79 9.83 11.58 4.45
N LEU A 80 9.47 11.51 5.73
CA LEU A 80 8.10 11.19 6.17
C LEU A 80 7.08 12.16 5.59
N ASP A 81 7.29 13.46 5.74
CA ASP A 81 6.34 14.46 5.26
C ASP A 81 6.22 14.46 3.72
N LYS A 82 7.35 14.35 3.02
CA LYS A 82 7.37 14.28 1.56
C LYS A 82 6.62 13.04 1.05
N LEU A 83 7.03 11.84 1.51
CA LEU A 83 6.57 10.59 0.91
C LEU A 83 5.31 10.01 1.53
N ASN A 84 5.02 10.28 2.81
CA ASN A 84 3.79 9.76 3.43
C ASN A 84 2.61 10.73 3.32
N VAL A 85 2.87 12.05 3.24
CA VAL A 85 1.81 13.08 3.28
C VAL A 85 1.66 13.77 1.93
N ARG A 86 2.72 14.43 1.43
CA ARG A 86 2.63 15.20 0.18
C ARG A 86 2.38 14.30 -1.03
N ALA A 87 3.08 13.17 -1.15
CA ALA A 87 2.85 12.23 -2.24
C ALA A 87 1.41 11.68 -2.24
N THR A 88 0.86 11.34 -1.07
CA THR A 88 -0.54 10.89 -0.96
C THR A 88 -1.52 12.00 -1.33
N LYS A 89 -1.25 13.25 -0.96
CA LYS A 89 -2.06 14.40 -1.44
C LYS A 89 -2.07 14.48 -2.97
N SER A 90 -0.92 14.28 -3.62
CA SER A 90 -0.84 14.26 -5.08
C SER A 90 -1.57 13.06 -5.69
N ALA A 91 -1.49 11.88 -5.06
CA ALA A 91 -2.23 10.70 -5.47
C ALA A 91 -3.76 10.92 -5.44
N ILE A 92 -4.25 11.58 -4.38
CA ILE A 92 -5.66 12.00 -4.27
C ILE A 92 -6.03 12.97 -5.39
N LYS A 93 -5.20 13.98 -5.66
CA LYS A 93 -5.41 14.94 -6.77
C LYS A 93 -5.55 14.22 -8.11
N ILE A 94 -4.66 13.28 -8.41
CA ILE A 94 -4.73 12.45 -9.65
C ILE A 94 -6.07 11.71 -9.73
N CYS A 95 -6.55 11.15 -8.62
CA CYS A 95 -7.83 10.44 -8.61
C CYS A 95 -9.01 11.38 -8.90
N GLN A 96 -9.02 12.57 -8.30
CA GLN A 96 -10.05 13.58 -8.53
C GLN A 96 -10.06 14.06 -9.98
N GLU A 97 -8.88 14.38 -10.54
CA GLU A 97 -8.71 14.83 -11.92
C GLU A 97 -9.04 13.71 -12.93
N SER A 98 -8.77 12.46 -12.60
CA SER A 98 -9.00 11.30 -13.47
C SER A 98 -10.33 10.58 -13.21
N HIS A 99 -11.20 11.14 -12.36
CA HIS A 99 -12.49 10.57 -11.95
C HIS A 99 -12.44 9.14 -11.38
N ILE A 100 -11.34 8.79 -10.71
CA ILE A 100 -11.18 7.50 -10.03
C ILE A 100 -11.95 7.54 -8.72
N LYS A 101 -12.95 6.66 -8.59
CA LYS A 101 -13.92 6.70 -7.49
C LYS A 101 -13.47 5.96 -6.23
N HIS A 102 -12.43 5.15 -6.34
CA HIS A 102 -11.95 4.34 -5.23
C HIS A 102 -10.45 4.52 -4.97
N PHE A 103 -10.06 4.52 -3.69
CA PHE A 103 -8.69 4.75 -3.25
C PHE A 103 -8.29 3.81 -2.12
N VAL A 104 -7.25 3.00 -2.32
CA VAL A 104 -6.64 2.21 -1.25
C VAL A 104 -5.37 2.90 -0.75
N TYR A 105 -5.33 3.21 0.54
CA TYR A 105 -4.15 3.78 1.20
C TYR A 105 -3.46 2.76 2.11
N ILE A 106 -2.17 2.52 1.88
CA ILE A 106 -1.38 1.66 2.77
C ILE A 106 -0.79 2.47 3.90
N SER A 107 -1.37 2.33 5.08
CA SER A 107 -0.93 2.91 6.34
C SER A 107 0.02 1.96 7.12
N ALA A 108 0.06 2.09 8.44
CA ALA A 108 0.76 1.20 9.35
C ALA A 108 -0.04 1.03 10.65
N SER A 109 -0.03 -0.18 11.21
CA SER A 109 -0.64 -0.47 12.51
C SER A 109 0.19 0.11 13.67
N GLY A 110 1.51 0.25 13.50
CA GLY A 110 2.40 0.87 14.47
C GLY A 110 3.80 1.10 13.93
N GLY A 111 4.71 1.48 14.83
CA GLY A 111 6.07 1.93 14.51
C GLY A 111 6.47 3.09 15.42
N TYR A 112 7.60 3.73 15.14
CA TYR A 112 8.03 4.87 15.96
C TYR A 112 7.08 6.08 15.78
N PRO A 113 6.91 6.95 16.81
CA PRO A 113 5.82 7.91 16.86
C PRO A 113 5.73 8.86 15.65
N ALA A 114 6.86 9.38 15.17
CA ALA A 114 6.85 10.30 14.02
C ALA A 114 6.41 9.62 12.72
N TYR A 115 6.80 8.36 12.49
CA TYR A 115 6.32 7.58 11.34
C TYR A 115 4.81 7.37 11.41
N VAL A 116 4.30 6.88 12.55
CA VAL A 116 2.85 6.66 12.73
C VAL A 116 2.07 7.96 12.54
N ARG A 117 2.52 9.07 13.15
CA ARG A 117 1.89 10.39 12.97
C ARG A 117 1.84 10.80 11.50
N SER A 118 2.90 10.58 10.73
CA SER A 118 2.90 10.90 9.30
C SER A 118 1.89 10.08 8.50
N LYS A 119 1.73 8.78 8.81
CA LYS A 119 0.72 7.93 8.16
C LYS A 119 -0.70 8.32 8.57
N ARG A 120 -0.92 8.69 9.84
CA ARG A 120 -2.24 9.17 10.32
C ARG A 120 -2.66 10.50 9.68
N ARG A 121 -1.72 11.44 9.52
CA ARG A 121 -1.99 12.69 8.80
C ARG A 121 -2.42 12.44 7.36
N ALA A 122 -1.85 11.44 6.69
CA ALA A 122 -2.24 11.07 5.35
C ALA A 122 -3.60 10.35 5.29
N GLU A 123 -3.92 9.51 6.29
CA GLU A 123 -5.26 8.95 6.42
C GLU A 123 -6.33 10.03 6.56
N GLU A 124 -6.06 11.12 7.30
CA GLU A 124 -6.96 12.26 7.41
C GLU A 124 -7.19 12.91 6.04
N LEU A 125 -6.14 13.08 5.23
CA LEU A 125 -6.27 13.60 3.86
C LEU A 125 -7.13 12.68 2.99
N VAL A 126 -6.95 11.36 3.07
CA VAL A 126 -7.76 10.38 2.34
C VAL A 126 -9.22 10.46 2.77
N LYS A 127 -9.50 10.55 4.08
CA LYS A 127 -10.87 10.69 4.61
C LYS A 127 -11.55 11.97 4.15
N LEU A 128 -10.80 13.07 4.02
CA LEU A 128 -11.31 14.36 3.57
C LEU A 128 -11.39 14.51 2.04
N SER A 129 -10.96 13.50 1.28
CA SER A 129 -10.88 13.57 -0.19
C SER A 129 -12.21 13.39 -0.93
N GLU A 130 -13.26 12.94 -0.22
CA GLU A 130 -14.56 12.55 -0.78
C GLU A 130 -14.52 11.37 -1.77
N ILE A 131 -13.39 10.66 -1.84
CA ILE A 131 -13.23 9.41 -2.62
C ILE A 131 -13.56 8.23 -1.72
N ASN A 132 -14.25 7.22 -2.24
CA ASN A 132 -14.48 5.98 -1.49
C ASN A 132 -13.13 5.31 -1.18
N TYR A 133 -12.86 5.01 0.08
CA TYR A 133 -11.51 4.59 0.48
C TYR A 133 -11.45 3.30 1.29
N LEU A 134 -10.34 2.58 1.12
CA LEU A 134 -9.89 1.53 2.01
C LEU A 134 -8.56 1.92 2.64
N ILE A 135 -8.51 2.11 3.96
CA ILE A 135 -7.25 2.30 4.67
C ILE A 135 -6.76 0.96 5.20
N VAL A 136 -5.53 0.59 4.85
CA VAL A 136 -4.94 -0.70 5.22
C VAL A 136 -3.82 -0.45 6.23
N ARG A 137 -3.91 -1.01 7.44
CA ARG A 137 -2.89 -0.88 8.50
C ARG A 137 -2.20 -2.22 8.76
N PRO A 138 -1.24 -2.62 7.92
CA PRO A 138 -0.45 -3.83 8.17
C PRO A 138 0.50 -3.63 9.35
N GLY A 139 0.87 -4.75 9.97
CA GLY A 139 2.02 -4.85 10.88
C GLY A 139 3.35 -4.87 10.14
N LEU A 140 4.35 -5.54 10.71
CA LEU A 140 5.67 -5.64 10.07
C LEU A 140 5.59 -6.50 8.80
N LEU A 141 5.76 -5.87 7.64
CA LEU A 141 5.78 -6.60 6.36
C LEU A 141 7.06 -7.42 6.20
N PHE A 142 6.92 -8.69 5.83
CA PHE A 142 8.05 -9.54 5.45
C PHE A 142 7.73 -10.33 4.18
N ALA A 143 8.79 -10.73 3.48
CA ALA A 143 8.72 -11.63 2.32
C ALA A 143 10.03 -12.40 2.18
N GLU A 144 9.97 -13.55 1.54
CA GLU A 144 11.09 -14.47 1.35
C GLU A 144 12.26 -13.83 0.58
N GLU A 145 11.95 -12.97 -0.38
CA GLU A 145 12.95 -12.23 -1.17
C GLU A 145 13.77 -11.22 -0.36
N ARG A 146 13.42 -10.96 0.91
CA ARG A 146 14.11 -10.00 1.78
C ARG A 146 14.50 -10.62 3.13
N PRO A 147 15.66 -11.30 3.21
CA PRO A 147 16.12 -12.00 4.41
C PRO A 147 16.14 -11.13 5.68
N LYS A 148 16.45 -9.84 5.55
CA LYS A 148 16.42 -8.89 6.68
C LYS A 148 15.02 -8.74 7.30
N THR A 149 13.98 -8.72 6.47
CA THR A 149 12.59 -8.61 6.95
C THR A 149 12.11 -9.90 7.60
N ILE A 150 12.58 -11.05 7.10
CA ILE A 150 12.31 -12.37 7.70
C ILE A 150 12.95 -12.45 9.09
N PHE A 151 14.21 -12.04 9.22
CA PHE A 151 14.89 -12.01 10.52
C PHE A 151 14.17 -11.09 11.51
N GLN A 152 13.78 -9.88 11.09
CA GLN A 152 13.00 -8.97 11.94
C GLN A 152 11.63 -9.57 12.32
N ALA A 153 10.96 -10.24 11.40
CA ALA A 153 9.71 -10.94 11.67
C ALA A 153 9.92 -12.08 12.68
N TRP A 154 10.99 -12.86 12.56
CA TRP A 154 11.35 -13.91 13.51
C TRP A 154 11.61 -13.35 14.90
N VAL A 155 12.45 -12.31 15.03
CA VAL A 155 12.71 -11.63 16.32
C VAL A 155 11.40 -11.14 16.94
N LEU A 156 10.53 -10.50 16.16
CA LEU A 156 9.27 -9.97 16.66
C LEU A 156 8.31 -11.11 17.06
N ARG A 157 8.29 -12.23 16.34
CA ARG A 157 7.53 -13.43 16.74
C ARG A 157 8.02 -13.99 18.07
N CYS A 158 9.33 -14.07 18.29
CA CYS A 158 9.89 -14.49 19.58
C CYS A 158 9.41 -13.57 20.73
N ILE A 159 9.46 -12.24 20.53
CA ILE A 159 9.00 -11.26 21.52
C ILE A 159 7.50 -11.40 21.78
N LEU A 160 6.69 -11.61 20.74
CA LEU A 160 5.24 -11.79 20.84
C LEU A 160 4.82 -13.16 21.41
N GLY A 161 5.75 -14.11 21.56
CA GLY A 161 5.53 -15.37 22.26
C GLY A 161 5.34 -15.18 23.78
N LEU A 162 5.81 -14.05 24.34
CA LEU A 162 5.68 -13.75 25.76
C LEU A 162 4.29 -13.14 26.06
N PRO A 163 3.45 -13.77 26.90
CA PRO A 163 2.02 -13.42 27.05
C PRO A 163 1.76 -11.97 27.49
N PHE A 164 2.60 -11.42 28.37
CA PHE A 164 2.47 -10.03 28.85
C PHE A 164 2.80 -8.99 27.77
N ILE A 165 3.74 -9.30 26.86
CA ILE A 165 4.17 -8.40 25.78
C ILE A 165 3.21 -8.50 24.59
N ARG A 166 2.68 -9.70 24.32
CA ARG A 166 1.75 -9.98 23.22
C ARG A 166 0.55 -9.03 23.22
N SER A 167 -0.09 -8.82 24.38
CA SER A 167 -1.26 -7.95 24.47
C SER A 167 -0.97 -6.51 24.04
N LYS A 168 0.25 -6.00 24.31
CA LYS A 168 0.63 -4.63 23.97
C LYS A 168 1.11 -4.47 22.53
N LEU A 169 1.78 -5.48 21.98
CA LEU A 169 2.45 -5.40 20.68
C LEU A 169 1.76 -6.19 19.56
N LYS A 170 0.60 -6.82 19.80
CA LYS A 170 -0.11 -7.62 18.78
C LYS A 170 -0.37 -6.88 17.46
N HIS A 171 -0.53 -5.56 17.50
CA HIS A 171 -0.75 -4.74 16.32
C HIS A 171 0.49 -4.69 15.41
N LEU A 172 1.70 -4.89 15.94
CA LEU A 172 2.94 -4.93 15.17
C LEU A 172 3.22 -6.30 14.54
N ALA A 173 2.34 -7.30 14.74
CA ALA A 173 2.58 -8.67 14.32
C ALA A 173 3.05 -8.74 12.86
N PRO A 174 4.08 -9.56 12.56
CA PRO A 174 4.55 -9.68 11.19
C PRO A 174 3.49 -10.26 10.28
N VAL A 175 3.32 -9.67 9.09
CA VAL A 175 2.37 -10.11 8.07
C VAL A 175 3.12 -10.28 6.75
N SER A 176 2.83 -11.36 6.03
CA SER A 176 3.45 -11.57 4.71
C SER A 176 2.88 -10.59 3.69
N THR A 177 3.70 -10.17 2.72
CA THR A 177 3.21 -9.31 1.63
C THR A 177 2.12 -9.97 0.80
N ILE A 178 2.17 -11.30 0.64
CA ILE A 178 1.17 -12.11 -0.06
C ILE A 178 -0.17 -12.03 0.66
N GLU A 179 -0.18 -12.23 1.98
CA GLU A 179 -1.40 -12.15 2.79
C GLU A 179 -2.02 -10.75 2.72
N VAL A 180 -1.20 -9.70 2.80
CA VAL A 180 -1.67 -8.32 2.66
C VAL A 180 -2.29 -8.09 1.28
N ALA A 181 -1.65 -8.54 0.21
CA ALA A 181 -2.18 -8.40 -1.15
C ALA A 181 -3.52 -9.14 -1.31
N ASN A 182 -3.61 -10.39 -0.87
CA ASN A 182 -4.83 -11.18 -0.93
C ASN A 182 -5.99 -10.56 -0.14
N LYS A 183 -5.72 -10.07 1.08
CA LYS A 183 -6.73 -9.39 1.90
C LYS A 183 -7.18 -8.06 1.31
N ILE A 184 -6.29 -7.32 0.64
CA ILE A 184 -6.68 -6.12 -0.11
C ILE A 184 -7.64 -6.51 -1.23
N PHE A 185 -7.30 -7.52 -2.05
CA PHE A 185 -8.16 -7.94 -3.16
C PHE A 185 -9.52 -8.47 -2.69
N ALA A 186 -9.55 -9.28 -1.64
CA ALA A 186 -10.81 -9.73 -1.04
C ALA A 186 -11.68 -8.54 -0.57
N ALA A 187 -11.06 -7.52 0.04
CA ALA A 187 -11.76 -6.35 0.55
C ALA A 187 -12.23 -5.37 -0.54
N ILE A 188 -11.73 -5.46 -1.78
CA ILE A 188 -12.18 -4.58 -2.88
C ILE A 188 -13.13 -5.29 -3.86
N GLU A 189 -13.17 -6.62 -3.85
CA GLU A 189 -14.10 -7.42 -4.67
C GLU A 189 -15.54 -7.39 -4.09
N ASP A 190 -15.71 -7.25 -2.78
CA ASP A 190 -17.00 -7.27 -2.07
C ASP A 190 -17.70 -5.88 -1.96
N GLU A 191 -17.33 -4.91 -2.81
CA GLU A 191 -17.49 -3.43 -2.66
C GLU A 191 -16.36 -2.80 -1.85
N ILE A 192 -16.04 -1.53 -2.10
CA ILE A 192 -15.05 -0.76 -1.33
C ILE A 192 -15.82 0.11 -0.33
N PRO A 193 -16.02 -0.34 0.92
CA PRO A 193 -16.68 0.49 1.92
C PRO A 193 -15.67 1.53 2.40
N ASN A 194 -16.13 2.69 2.84
CA ASN A 194 -15.31 3.66 3.58
C ASN A 194 -14.88 3.07 4.93
N THR A 195 -13.84 2.24 4.90
CA THR A 195 -13.50 1.34 6.01
C THR A 195 -12.00 1.27 6.29
N LEU A 196 -11.69 0.62 7.41
CA LEU A 196 -10.34 0.38 7.90
C LEU A 196 -10.07 -1.13 7.97
N LEU A 197 -9.08 -1.59 7.21
CA LEU A 197 -8.58 -2.96 7.27
C LEU A 197 -7.35 -3.03 8.19
N THR A 198 -7.47 -3.79 9.28
CA THR A 198 -6.37 -4.06 10.22
C THR A 198 -6.02 -5.54 10.20
N PHE A 199 -4.75 -5.86 10.44
CA PHE A 199 -4.26 -7.23 10.50
C PHE A 199 -4.04 -7.57 11.96
N GLU A 200 -5.01 -8.25 12.57
CA GLU A 200 -4.73 -8.94 13.83
C GLU A 200 -3.98 -10.23 13.52
N SER A 201 -2.96 -10.55 14.31
CA SER A 201 -2.22 -11.81 14.22
C SER A 201 -3.21 -12.97 14.22
N GLN A 202 -3.46 -13.56 13.05
CA GLN A 202 -4.08 -14.87 12.99
C GLN A 202 -3.11 -15.85 13.65
N LYS A 203 -3.65 -16.67 14.56
CA LYS A 203 -3.01 -17.90 14.98
C LYS A 203 -2.88 -18.74 13.71
N ASN A 204 -1.69 -18.86 13.13
CA ASN A 204 -1.39 -20.10 12.42
C ASN A 204 -0.87 -21.10 13.45
N PRO A 205 -1.36 -22.36 13.40
CA PRO A 205 -1.05 -23.40 14.37
C PRO A 205 0.44 -23.74 14.42
#